data_AF-A0A2T2N906-F1
#
_entry.id   AF-A0A2T2N906-F1
#
_cell.length_a   1.000
_cell.length_b   1.000
_cell.length_c   1.000
_cell.angle_alpha   90.00
_cell.angle_beta   90.00
_cell.angle_gamma   90.00
#
_symmetry.space_group_name_H-M   'P 1'
#
loop_
_entity.id
_entity.type
_entity.pdbx_description
1 polymer ?
#
loop_
_entity_poly.entity_id
_entity_poly.type
_entity_poly.pdbx_seq_one_letter_code
_entity_poly.pdbx_strand_id
1 'polypeptide(L)'
;MASSPCISVERISIRRTPPAVVHSLIKLPNNPASLYLSVDLHNLIIYAAPASTVYIIDLVDLRNSLHQEHEIALAIKTLLETSTMIKVFFDARTPAKTLFDRCNIIFASQKCTEQSHIHEVQMMEVALRLEDTDREWLAGLDKCIAKDSNHNIDKLMPLGLGRDVKFDKRILHLPSLWKKYHDQLADRHVMFYQSFWVARIREATQKRLEVSYGKKHLGYDVDSARSGWDKEIIEEATDSWNEVVLMDTNTGGEWVGGEEHWSQFRKL
;
A
#
# COMPACT_ATOMS: atom_id res chain seq x y z
N MET A 1 27.44 18.46 3.14
CA MET A 1 26.02 18.88 3.03
C MET A 1 25.45 18.20 1.80
N ALA A 2 24.65 17.14 1.98
CA ALA A 2 23.96 16.52 0.84
C ALA A 2 22.79 17.42 0.45
N SER A 3 22.69 17.83 -0.83
CA SER A 3 21.51 18.54 -1.30
C SER A 3 20.30 17.64 -1.09
N SER A 4 19.25 18.15 -0.44
CA SER A 4 17.98 17.44 -0.36
C SER A 4 17.53 17.09 -1.79
N PRO A 5 17.14 15.83 -2.06
CA PRO A 5 16.74 15.44 -3.41
C PRO A 5 15.50 16.25 -3.82
N CYS A 6 15.60 16.92 -4.96
CA CYS A 6 14.48 17.62 -5.57
C CYS A 6 13.57 16.59 -6.23
N ILE A 7 12.27 16.66 -5.95
CA ILE A 7 11.29 15.76 -6.56
C ILE A 7 11.09 16.17 -8.03
N SER A 8 11.28 15.23 -8.93
CA SER A 8 10.90 15.37 -10.35
C SER A 8 9.47 14.90 -10.56
N VAL A 9 8.78 15.49 -11.53
CA VAL A 9 7.42 15.09 -11.89
C VAL A 9 7.34 14.83 -13.38
N GLU A 10 6.93 13.62 -13.75
CA GLU A 10 6.86 13.15 -15.13
C GLU A 10 5.43 12.77 -15.49
N ARG A 11 4.89 13.38 -16.56
CA ARG A 11 3.61 12.94 -17.14
C ARG A 11 3.88 11.86 -18.17
N ILE A 12 3.34 10.68 -17.94
CA ILE A 12 3.46 9.54 -18.85
C ILE A 12 2.31 9.61 -19.84
N SER A 13 2.64 9.73 -21.13
CA SER A 13 1.71 9.47 -22.22
C SER A 13 2.06 8.10 -22.79
N ILE A 14 1.20 7.11 -22.58
CA ILE A 14 1.50 5.69 -22.79
C ILE A 14 2.01 5.41 -24.21
N ARG A 15 1.45 6.12 -25.21
CA ARG A 15 1.82 5.98 -26.63
C ARG A 15 3.14 6.61 -27.02
N ARG A 16 3.66 7.54 -26.20
CA ARG A 16 4.86 8.35 -26.49
C ARG A 16 6.01 8.04 -25.56
N THR A 17 5.72 7.42 -24.43
CA THR A 17 6.71 7.06 -23.43
C THR A 17 7.53 5.87 -23.92
N PRO A 18 8.87 5.91 -23.84
CA PRO A 18 9.70 4.75 -24.13
C PRO A 18 9.48 3.62 -23.11
N PRO A 19 9.55 2.33 -23.52
CA PRO A 19 9.44 1.19 -22.58
C PRO A 19 10.43 1.26 -21.41
N ALA A 20 11.59 1.89 -21.62
CA ALA A 20 12.62 2.10 -20.60
C ALA A 20 12.10 2.76 -19.31
N VAL A 21 11.07 3.62 -19.39
CA VAL A 21 10.49 4.28 -18.21
C VAL A 21 9.80 3.26 -17.29
N VAL A 22 8.98 2.37 -17.84
CA VAL A 22 8.32 1.31 -17.04
C VAL A 22 9.34 0.27 -16.56
N HIS A 23 10.34 -0.05 -17.38
CA HIS A 23 11.44 -0.91 -16.93
C HIS A 23 12.23 -0.31 -15.77
N SER A 24 12.36 1.02 -15.69
CA SER A 24 13.02 1.66 -14.55
C SER A 24 12.25 1.45 -13.25
N LEU A 25 10.91 1.49 -13.29
CA LEU A 25 10.06 1.20 -12.13
C LEU A 25 10.23 -0.24 -11.64
N ILE A 26 10.28 -1.20 -12.57
CA ILE A 26 10.41 -2.63 -12.26
C ILE A 26 11.78 -2.97 -11.65
N LYS A 27 12.82 -2.17 -11.96
CA LYS A 27 14.18 -2.36 -11.46
C LYS A 27 14.47 -1.66 -10.13
N LEU A 28 13.50 -0.94 -9.57
CA LEU A 28 13.68 -0.28 -8.28
C LEU A 28 13.92 -1.32 -7.17
N PRO A 29 14.69 -0.97 -6.14
CA PRO A 29 14.85 -1.84 -4.98
C PRO A 29 13.47 -2.11 -4.36
N ASN A 30 13.26 -3.32 -3.84
CA ASN A 30 11.97 -3.69 -3.25
C ASN A 30 12.00 -3.80 -1.72
N ASN A 31 13.15 -3.51 -1.13
CA ASN A 31 13.35 -3.45 0.31
C ASN A 31 14.37 -2.33 0.62
N PRO A 32 13.95 -1.20 1.22
CA PRO A 32 12.58 -0.85 1.60
C PRO A 32 11.63 -0.63 0.40
N ALA A 33 10.33 -0.47 0.67
CA ALA A 33 9.34 -0.26 -0.38
C ALA A 33 9.62 0.99 -1.22
N SER A 34 9.54 0.85 -2.55
CA SER A 34 9.90 1.92 -3.50
C SER A 34 8.71 2.59 -4.17
N LEU A 35 7.56 1.90 -4.28
CA LEU A 35 6.41 2.39 -5.01
C LEU A 35 5.30 2.80 -4.04
N TYR A 36 4.91 4.07 -4.12
CA TYR A 36 3.81 4.66 -3.37
C TYR A 36 2.76 5.11 -4.36
N LEU A 37 1.50 4.74 -4.15
CA LEU A 37 0.45 4.91 -5.13
C LEU A 37 -0.73 5.70 -4.55
N SER A 38 -1.30 6.55 -5.39
CA SER A 38 -2.59 7.19 -5.16
C SER A 38 -3.30 7.40 -6.49
N VAL A 39 -4.57 7.78 -6.44
CA VAL A 39 -5.33 8.17 -7.63
C VAL A 39 -6.03 9.48 -7.36
N ASP A 40 -6.26 10.24 -8.43
CA ASP A 40 -7.25 11.31 -8.44
C ASP A 40 -8.34 10.99 -9.49
N LEU A 41 -9.21 11.96 -9.76
CA LEU A 41 -10.32 11.80 -10.71
C LEU A 41 -9.89 11.48 -12.15
N HIS A 42 -8.64 11.71 -12.52
CA HIS A 42 -8.15 11.56 -13.90
C HIS A 42 -6.86 10.77 -14.01
N ASN A 43 -6.08 10.67 -12.93
CA ASN A 43 -4.71 10.19 -12.98
C ASN A 43 -4.46 9.08 -11.95
N LEU A 44 -3.64 8.12 -12.37
CA LEU A 44 -2.85 7.28 -11.46
C LEU A 44 -1.55 8.04 -11.14
N ILE A 45 -1.24 8.15 -9.86
CA ILE A 45 -0.05 8.84 -9.36
C ILE A 45 0.85 7.80 -8.70
N ILE A 46 2.06 7.63 -9.22
CA ILE A 46 3.06 6.71 -8.69
C ILE A 46 4.27 7.52 -8.25
N TYR A 47 4.55 7.51 -6.96
CA TYR A 47 5.79 8.06 -6.43
C TYR A 47 6.83 6.95 -6.28
N ALA A 48 7.92 7.06 -7.03
CA ALA A 48 9.09 6.20 -6.97
C ALA A 48 10.14 6.83 -6.05
N ALA A 49 10.14 6.45 -4.78
CA ALA A 49 10.93 7.14 -3.74
C ALA A 49 12.45 7.13 -3.99
N PRO A 50 13.10 6.01 -4.37
CA PRO A 50 14.55 6.02 -4.61
C PRO A 50 14.96 6.90 -5.80
N ALA A 51 14.09 7.03 -6.79
CA ALA A 51 14.30 7.88 -7.96
C ALA A 51 13.94 9.36 -7.68
N SER A 52 13.25 9.64 -6.57
CA SER A 52 12.67 10.96 -6.29
C SER A 52 11.76 11.48 -7.41
N THR A 53 11.04 10.56 -8.07
CA THR A 53 10.19 10.88 -9.24
C THR A 53 8.74 10.55 -8.98
N VAL A 54 7.84 11.49 -9.30
CA VAL A 54 6.39 11.27 -9.34
C VAL A 54 5.96 11.10 -10.80
N TYR A 55 5.42 9.93 -11.12
CA TYR A 55 4.82 9.63 -12.41
C TYR A 55 3.32 9.86 -12.35
N ILE A 56 2.79 10.61 -13.32
CA ILE A 56 1.36 10.88 -13.48
C ILE A 56 0.91 10.24 -14.79
N ILE A 57 0.02 9.26 -14.68
CA ILE A 57 -0.51 8.50 -15.82
C ILE A 57 -1.99 8.85 -15.97
N ASP A 58 -2.39 9.36 -17.12
CA ASP A 58 -3.79 9.62 -17.43
C ASP A 58 -4.58 8.29 -17.53
N LEU A 59 -5.67 8.17 -16.78
CA LEU A 59 -6.46 6.94 -16.71
C LEU A 59 -7.22 6.64 -18.01
N VAL A 60 -7.59 7.67 -18.79
CA VAL A 60 -8.27 7.50 -20.07
C VAL A 60 -7.27 6.97 -21.11
N ASP A 61 -6.07 7.54 -21.17
CA ASP A 61 -4.98 7.05 -22.03
C ASP A 61 -4.57 5.63 -21.63
N LEU A 62 -4.42 5.34 -20.33
CA LEU A 62 -4.14 4.00 -19.83
C LEU A 62 -5.22 2.99 -20.26
N ARG A 63 -6.50 3.31 -20.03
CA ARG A 63 -7.62 2.45 -20.44
C ARG A 63 -7.62 2.20 -21.95
N ASN A 64 -7.50 3.26 -22.76
CA ASN A 64 -7.53 3.14 -24.20
C ASN A 64 -6.35 2.33 -24.72
N SER A 65 -5.17 2.50 -24.11
CA SER A 65 -3.97 1.75 -24.45
C SER A 65 -4.05 0.28 -24.00
N LEU A 66 -4.73 -0.02 -22.90
CA LEU A 66 -5.03 -1.40 -22.48
C LEU A 66 -5.97 -2.11 -23.47
N HIS A 67 -7.02 -1.44 -23.95
CA HIS A 67 -7.90 -2.00 -24.99
C HIS A 67 -7.19 -2.28 -26.31
N GLN A 68 -6.10 -1.56 -26.58
CA GLN A 68 -5.27 -1.75 -27.77
C GLN A 68 -4.10 -2.71 -27.54
N GLU A 69 -4.06 -3.38 -26.39
CA GLU A 69 -2.99 -4.32 -26.01
C GLU A 69 -1.58 -3.69 -26.12
N HIS A 70 -1.48 -2.39 -25.84
CA HIS A 70 -0.22 -1.67 -25.91
C HIS A 70 0.76 -2.20 -24.85
N GLU A 71 1.97 -2.57 -25.26
CA GLU A 71 2.99 -3.22 -24.42
C GLU A 71 3.20 -2.50 -23.07
N ILE A 72 3.37 -1.17 -23.11
CA ILE A 72 3.58 -0.35 -21.91
C ILE A 72 2.38 -0.39 -20.96
N ALA A 73 1.16 -0.37 -21.51
CA ALA A 73 -0.06 -0.44 -20.71
C ALA A 73 -0.19 -1.81 -20.03
N LEU A 74 0.10 -2.88 -20.77
CA LEU A 74 0.12 -4.25 -20.24
C LEU A 74 1.22 -4.43 -19.19
N ALA A 75 2.38 -3.82 -19.38
CA ALA A 75 3.46 -3.85 -18.39
C ALA A 75 3.07 -3.13 -17.09
N ILE A 76 2.40 -1.97 -17.17
CA ILE A 76 1.85 -1.27 -15.99
C ILE A 76 0.77 -2.12 -15.31
N LYS A 77 -0.16 -2.70 -16.07
CA LYS A 77 -1.17 -3.61 -15.50
C LYS A 77 -0.51 -4.79 -14.80
N THR A 78 0.46 -5.45 -15.43
CA THR A 78 1.21 -6.56 -14.83
C THR A 78 1.95 -6.15 -13.57
N LEU A 79 2.60 -4.97 -13.60
CA LEU A 79 3.26 -4.39 -12.43
C LEU A 79 2.27 -4.22 -11.27
N LEU A 80 1.07 -3.71 -11.53
CA LEU A 80 0.07 -3.47 -10.50
C LEU A 80 -0.56 -4.79 -9.99
N GLU A 81 -0.95 -5.69 -10.89
CA GLU A 81 -1.77 -6.87 -10.57
C GLU A 81 -0.99 -8.09 -10.10
N THR A 82 0.24 -8.33 -10.57
CA THR A 82 0.93 -9.62 -10.37
C THR A 82 2.40 -9.54 -10.01
N SER A 83 3.01 -8.36 -10.11
CA SER A 83 4.39 -8.16 -9.67
C SER A 83 4.54 -8.34 -8.15
N THR A 84 5.69 -8.89 -7.75
CA THR A 84 6.14 -9.02 -6.36
C THR A 84 6.72 -7.73 -5.79
N MET A 85 6.65 -6.63 -6.52
CA MET A 85 6.99 -5.32 -5.98
C MET A 85 5.98 -4.87 -4.93
N ILE A 86 6.49 -4.41 -3.79
CA ILE A 86 5.70 -3.82 -2.72
C ILE A 86 5.12 -2.49 -3.23
N LYS A 87 3.79 -2.42 -3.22
CA LYS A 87 3.00 -1.23 -3.53
C LYS A 87 2.39 -0.71 -2.24
N VAL A 88 2.71 0.53 -1.91
CA VAL A 88 2.24 1.17 -0.69
C VAL A 88 1.14 2.15 -1.03
N PHE A 89 0.01 2.03 -0.32
CA PHE A 89 -1.11 2.95 -0.36
C PHE A 89 -1.31 3.54 1.03
N PHE A 90 -1.91 4.72 1.12
CA PHE A 90 -2.47 5.14 2.41
C PHE A 90 -3.70 4.29 2.73
N ASP A 91 -4.72 4.39 1.87
CA ASP A 91 -5.94 3.59 1.84
C ASP A 91 -6.07 3.04 0.41
N ALA A 92 -6.03 1.73 0.24
CA ALA A 92 -6.01 1.11 -1.08
C ALA A 92 -7.40 1.00 -1.71
N ARG A 93 -8.49 1.20 -0.96
CA ARG A 93 -9.87 0.98 -1.43
C ARG A 93 -10.23 1.87 -2.61
N THR A 94 -10.07 3.19 -2.45
CA THR A 94 -10.40 4.16 -3.50
C THR A 94 -9.51 4.00 -4.74
N PRO A 95 -8.17 3.88 -4.63
CA PRO A 95 -7.30 3.53 -5.76
C PRO A 95 -7.69 2.24 -6.48
N ALA A 96 -7.96 1.16 -5.73
CA ALA A 96 -8.33 -0.12 -6.29
C ALA A 96 -9.66 -0.04 -7.06
N LYS A 97 -10.69 0.57 -6.45
CA LYS A 97 -11.98 0.75 -7.11
C LYS A 97 -11.85 1.59 -8.37
N THR A 98 -11.14 2.71 -8.30
CA THR A 98 -10.97 3.62 -9.44
C THR A 98 -10.27 2.94 -10.60
N LEU A 99 -9.20 2.19 -10.33
CA LEU A 99 -8.44 1.47 -11.34
C LEU A 99 -9.21 0.27 -11.91
N PHE A 100 -10.05 -0.38 -11.11
CA PHE A 100 -10.96 -1.39 -11.59
C PHE A 100 -12.02 -0.81 -12.52
N ASP A 101 -12.81 0.15 -12.04
CA ASP A 101 -13.94 0.72 -12.78
C ASP A 101 -13.48 1.36 -14.11
N ARG A 102 -12.27 1.94 -14.13
CA ARG A 102 -11.77 2.68 -15.30
C ARG A 102 -10.84 1.89 -16.19
N CYS A 103 -10.02 1.00 -15.64
CA CYS A 103 -8.97 0.32 -16.40
C CYS A 103 -9.07 -1.20 -16.33
N ASN A 104 -10.06 -1.75 -15.63
CA ASN A 104 -10.19 -3.18 -15.34
C ASN A 104 -8.89 -3.75 -14.74
N ILE A 105 -8.27 -3.01 -13.83
CA ILE A 105 -7.05 -3.42 -13.11
C ILE A 105 -7.43 -3.95 -11.73
N ILE A 106 -6.92 -5.14 -11.36
CA ILE A 106 -7.27 -5.89 -10.16
C ILE A 106 -6.05 -6.15 -9.26
N PHE A 107 -5.99 -5.48 -8.12
CA PHE A 107 -5.00 -5.70 -7.05
C PHE A 107 -5.29 -6.90 -6.13
N ALA A 108 -6.54 -7.39 -6.03
CA ALA A 108 -6.88 -8.56 -5.19
C ALA A 108 -6.50 -9.90 -5.84
N SER A 109 -5.48 -9.92 -6.69
CA SER A 109 -4.95 -11.20 -7.18
C SER A 109 -4.34 -11.95 -6.01
N GLN A 110 -4.64 -13.24 -5.90
CA GLN A 110 -4.15 -14.13 -4.83
C GLN A 110 -2.62 -14.00 -4.64
N LYS A 111 -1.88 -13.85 -5.75
CA LYS A 111 -0.43 -13.67 -5.75
C LYS A 111 0.03 -12.36 -5.08
N CYS A 112 -0.69 -11.24 -5.26
CA CYS A 112 -0.29 -9.97 -4.65
C CYS A 112 -0.64 -9.89 -3.16
N THR A 113 -1.68 -10.58 -2.73
CA THR A 113 -2.23 -10.40 -1.38
C THR A 113 -1.82 -11.50 -0.40
N GLU A 114 -1.62 -12.75 -0.84
CA GLU A 114 -1.01 -13.79 -0.01
C GLU A 114 0.45 -13.49 0.31
N GLN A 115 1.17 -12.88 -0.66
CA GLN A 115 2.59 -12.58 -0.51
C GLN A 115 2.88 -11.17 0.04
N SER A 116 1.87 -10.46 0.55
CA SER A 116 2.02 -9.13 1.19
C SER A 116 2.64 -8.04 0.31
N HIS A 117 2.38 -8.05 -1.01
CA HIS A 117 2.94 -7.04 -1.91
C HIS A 117 2.11 -5.76 -1.97
N ILE A 118 0.99 -5.69 -1.24
CA ILE A 118 0.19 -4.49 -1.03
C ILE A 118 0.23 -4.10 0.44
N HIS A 119 0.69 -2.89 0.73
CA HIS A 119 0.79 -2.36 2.07
C HIS A 119 -0.15 -1.15 2.24
N GLU A 120 -1.10 -1.23 3.17
CA GLU A 120 -1.96 -0.10 3.55
C GLU A 120 -1.43 0.57 4.82
N VAL A 121 -0.85 1.76 4.67
CA VAL A 121 -0.31 2.57 5.78
C VAL A 121 -1.38 2.89 6.82
N GLN A 122 -2.64 3.10 6.39
CA GLN A 122 -3.76 3.33 7.30
C GLN A 122 -4.04 2.11 8.19
N MET A 123 -3.94 0.89 7.65
CA MET A 123 -4.14 -0.33 8.43
C MET A 123 -2.96 -0.61 9.37
N MET A 124 -1.73 -0.30 8.94
CA MET A 124 -0.55 -0.36 9.80
C MET A 124 -0.67 0.59 10.99
N GLU A 125 -1.12 1.83 10.77
CA GLU A 125 -1.34 2.81 11.83
C GLU A 125 -2.37 2.32 12.85
N VAL A 126 -3.52 1.82 12.38
CA VAL A 126 -4.60 1.35 13.26
C VAL A 126 -4.12 0.16 14.11
N ALA A 127 -3.36 -0.78 13.52
CA ALA A 127 -2.85 -1.94 14.24
C ALA A 127 -1.92 -1.55 15.40
N LEU A 128 -1.15 -0.47 15.24
CA LEU A 128 -0.18 0.02 16.20
C LEU A 128 -0.76 0.83 17.37
N ARG A 129 -2.07 1.11 17.36
CA ARG A 129 -2.73 1.77 18.50
C ARG A 129 -2.65 0.87 19.74
N LEU A 130 -2.67 1.42 20.95
CA LEU A 130 -2.52 0.59 22.17
C LEU A 130 -3.85 -0.01 22.62
N GLU A 131 -4.94 0.74 22.51
CA GLU A 131 -6.26 0.32 22.99
C GLU A 131 -7.12 -0.23 21.84
N ASP A 132 -7.82 -1.34 22.07
CA ASP A 132 -8.70 -1.96 21.06
C ASP A 132 -9.89 -1.08 20.70
N THR A 133 -10.37 -0.27 21.64
CA THR A 133 -11.44 0.72 21.39
C THR A 133 -11.01 1.79 20.40
N ASP A 134 -9.72 2.06 20.27
CA ASP A 134 -9.21 3.00 19.29
C ASP A 134 -9.12 2.38 17.89
N ARG A 135 -9.32 1.08 17.71
CA ARG A 135 -9.11 0.43 16.41
C ARG A 135 -10.33 0.44 15.50
N GLU A 136 -11.50 0.77 16.01
CA GLU A 136 -12.75 0.76 15.22
C GLU A 136 -12.75 1.81 14.10
N TRP A 137 -12.14 2.97 14.34
CA TRP A 137 -12.22 4.13 13.44
C TRP A 137 -10.89 4.45 12.77
N LEU A 138 -10.92 4.58 11.45
CA LEU A 138 -9.75 4.87 10.64
C LEU A 138 -9.29 6.32 10.83
N ALA A 139 -7.97 6.55 10.88
CA ALA A 139 -7.42 7.91 10.80
C ALA A 139 -7.31 8.35 9.34
N GLY A 140 -7.62 9.62 9.07
CA GLY A 140 -7.34 10.25 7.77
C GLY A 140 -5.85 10.54 7.58
N LEU A 141 -5.41 10.67 6.32
CA LEU A 141 -4.01 10.91 5.97
C LEU A 141 -3.45 12.18 6.63
N ASP A 142 -4.24 13.25 6.70
CA ASP A 142 -3.81 14.52 7.33
C ASP A 142 -3.51 14.34 8.82
N LYS A 143 -4.29 13.51 9.52
CA LYS A 143 -4.07 13.20 10.95
C LYS A 143 -2.78 12.43 11.14
N CYS A 144 -2.52 11.43 10.30
CA CYS A 144 -1.27 10.66 10.32
C CYS A 144 -0.06 11.54 9.96
N ILE A 145 -0.18 12.42 8.96
CA ILE A 145 0.90 13.35 8.60
C ILE A 145 1.23 14.27 9.77
N ALA A 146 0.22 14.92 10.36
CA ALA A 146 0.42 15.88 11.44
C ALA A 146 1.03 15.24 12.69
N LYS A 147 0.67 13.99 13.00
CA LYS A 147 1.15 13.26 14.17
C LYS A 147 2.52 12.61 13.94
N ASP A 148 2.74 12.06 12.75
CA ASP A 148 3.77 11.05 12.54
C ASP A 148 4.76 11.34 11.40
N SER A 149 4.51 12.36 10.57
CA SER A 149 5.43 12.76 9.50
C SER A 149 6.23 14.01 9.84
N ASN A 150 7.55 13.85 10.00
CA ASN A 150 8.48 14.96 10.27
C ASN A 150 9.01 15.64 8.99
N HIS A 151 8.42 15.38 7.82
CA HIS A 151 8.95 15.86 6.53
C HIS A 151 8.35 17.21 6.14
N ASN A 152 9.22 18.18 5.88
CA ASN A 152 8.84 19.44 5.23
C ASN A 152 8.89 19.26 3.71
N ILE A 153 7.72 18.97 3.09
CA ILE A 153 7.59 18.79 1.63
C ILE A 153 7.97 20.04 0.85
N ASP A 154 7.81 21.24 1.42
CA ASP A 154 8.13 22.49 0.71
C ASP A 154 9.63 22.59 0.38
N LYS A 155 10.49 21.87 1.10
CA LYS A 155 11.92 21.74 0.79
C LYS A 155 12.21 20.76 -0.35
N LEU A 156 11.32 19.79 -0.60
CA LEU A 156 11.46 18.77 -1.64
C LEU A 156 10.96 19.24 -3.00
N MET A 157 10.14 20.28 -3.03
CA MET A 157 9.54 20.88 -4.23
C MET A 157 9.73 22.42 -4.22
N PRO A 158 10.94 22.93 -4.52
CA PRO A 158 11.21 24.37 -4.52
C PRO A 158 10.29 25.13 -5.48
N LEU A 159 9.89 26.34 -5.08
CA LEU A 159 9.01 27.23 -5.85
C LEU A 159 9.50 27.41 -7.30
N GLY A 160 8.75 26.89 -8.26
CA GLY A 160 9.01 27.10 -9.69
C GLY A 160 8.85 25.85 -10.57
N LEU A 161 9.07 24.64 -10.05
CA LEU A 161 9.02 23.40 -10.85
C LEU A 161 7.61 22.76 -11.00
N GLY A 162 6.60 23.26 -10.29
CA GLY A 162 5.31 22.56 -10.14
C GLY A 162 4.05 23.43 -10.19
N ARG A 163 4.09 24.63 -10.80
CA ARG A 163 2.87 25.47 -10.91
C ARG A 163 1.79 24.85 -11.79
N ASP A 164 2.16 24.00 -12.75
CA ASP A 164 1.22 23.45 -13.74
C ASP A 164 0.86 21.97 -13.52
N VAL A 165 1.52 21.29 -12.58
CA VAL A 165 1.29 19.85 -12.35
C VAL A 165 0.58 19.65 -11.01
N LYS A 166 -0.74 19.44 -11.10
CA LYS A 166 -1.60 19.16 -9.95
C LYS A 166 -1.62 17.65 -9.67
N PHE A 167 -1.09 17.27 -8.52
CA PHE A 167 -1.31 15.97 -7.88
C PHE A 167 -1.36 16.19 -6.35
N ASP A 168 -1.88 15.21 -5.62
CA ASP A 168 -1.90 15.28 -4.17
C ASP A 168 -0.49 15.07 -3.59
N LYS A 169 0.15 16.15 -3.16
CA LYS A 169 1.50 16.14 -2.61
C LYS A 169 1.63 15.31 -1.33
N ARG A 170 0.52 15.00 -0.65
CA ARG A 170 0.54 14.18 0.57
C ARG A 170 1.13 12.78 0.34
N ILE A 171 1.12 12.29 -0.90
CA ILE A 171 1.79 11.03 -1.29
C ILE A 171 3.28 11.02 -0.91
N LEU A 172 3.94 12.18 -0.87
CA LEU A 172 5.36 12.30 -0.56
C LEU A 172 5.67 12.05 0.92
N HIS A 173 4.65 12.05 1.80
CA HIS A 173 4.81 11.65 3.21
C HIS A 173 4.74 10.13 3.42
N LEU A 174 4.24 9.37 2.45
CA LEU A 174 4.01 7.93 2.60
C LEU A 174 5.28 7.12 2.89
N PRO A 175 6.47 7.40 2.30
CA PRO A 175 7.67 6.66 2.67
C PRO A 175 8.03 6.79 4.15
N SER A 176 7.83 7.98 4.72
CA SER A 176 8.15 8.24 6.14
C SER A 176 7.15 7.56 7.06
N LEU A 177 5.85 7.65 6.73
CA LEU A 177 4.79 6.98 7.50
C LEU A 177 4.91 5.46 7.41
N TRP A 178 5.09 4.93 6.20
CA TRP A 178 5.31 3.50 5.96
C TRP A 178 6.52 3.01 6.74
N LYS A 179 7.67 3.68 6.64
CA LYS A 179 8.87 3.28 7.38
C LYS A 179 8.61 3.26 8.88
N LYS A 180 8.01 4.32 9.43
CA LYS A 180 7.74 4.41 10.87
C LYS A 180 6.86 3.25 11.36
N TYR A 181 5.73 3.02 10.69
CA TYR A 181 4.80 1.99 11.12
C TYR A 181 5.31 0.58 10.83
N HIS A 182 5.96 0.37 9.69
CA HIS A 182 6.60 -0.90 9.37
C HIS A 182 7.69 -1.25 10.39
N ASP A 183 8.58 -0.31 10.73
CA ASP A 183 9.64 -0.54 11.71
C ASP A 183 9.04 -0.89 13.10
N GLN A 184 7.95 -0.23 13.51
CA GLN A 184 7.27 -0.54 14.78
C GLN A 184 6.57 -1.92 14.76
N LEU A 185 6.02 -2.32 13.63
CA LEU A 185 5.45 -3.66 13.45
C LEU A 185 6.54 -4.75 13.41
N ALA A 186 7.76 -4.39 12.99
CA ALA A 186 8.91 -5.30 12.94
C ALA A 186 9.70 -5.35 14.27
N ASP A 187 9.58 -4.35 15.13
CA ASP A 187 10.34 -4.25 16.39
C ASP A 187 9.81 -5.18 17.47
N ARG A 188 10.42 -6.36 17.59
CA ARG A 188 10.09 -7.44 18.54
C ARG A 188 9.88 -7.05 20.00
N HIS A 189 10.36 -5.89 20.43
CA HIS A 189 10.24 -5.45 21.83
C HIS A 189 8.92 -4.73 22.15
N VAL A 190 8.17 -4.29 21.15
CA VAL A 190 7.06 -3.35 21.36
C VAL A 190 5.68 -4.03 21.50
N MET A 191 5.47 -5.24 20.97
CA MET A 191 4.19 -5.96 21.11
C MET A 191 4.33 -7.49 21.13
N PHE A 192 3.69 -8.14 22.11
CA PHE A 192 3.59 -9.60 22.23
C PHE A 192 2.73 -10.28 21.12
N TYR A 193 2.11 -9.51 20.22
CA TYR A 193 1.17 -9.99 19.18
C TYR A 193 1.46 -9.42 17.77
N GLN A 194 2.72 -9.17 17.41
CA GLN A 194 3.05 -8.59 16.10
C GLN A 194 2.63 -9.43 14.91
N SER A 195 2.89 -10.75 14.97
CA SER A 195 2.51 -11.68 13.91
C SER A 195 0.99 -11.72 13.70
N PHE A 196 0.22 -11.60 14.80
CA PHE A 196 -1.23 -11.46 14.75
C PHE A 196 -1.62 -10.19 14.00
N TRP A 197 -1.09 -9.03 14.38
CA TRP A 197 -1.42 -7.77 13.72
C TRP A 197 -1.01 -7.74 12.24
N VAL A 198 0.14 -8.30 11.89
CA VAL A 198 0.56 -8.44 10.49
C VAL A 198 -0.43 -9.32 9.71
N ALA A 199 -0.86 -10.46 10.27
CA ALA A 199 -1.87 -11.31 9.65
C ALA A 199 -3.22 -10.59 9.49
N ARG A 200 -3.66 -9.86 10.52
CA ARG A 200 -4.90 -9.07 10.49
C ARG A 200 -4.85 -7.94 9.46
N ILE A 201 -3.72 -7.24 9.32
CA ILE A 201 -3.53 -6.23 8.27
C ILE A 201 -3.68 -6.85 6.90
N ARG A 202 -3.08 -8.03 6.64
CA ARG A 202 -3.19 -8.72 5.34
C ARG A 202 -4.62 -9.11 5.03
N GLU A 203 -5.31 -9.73 5.99
CA GLU A 203 -6.70 -10.16 5.83
C GLU A 203 -7.61 -8.96 5.57
N ALA A 204 -7.46 -7.88 6.35
CA ALA A 204 -8.21 -6.65 6.16
C ALA A 204 -7.91 -6.03 4.80
N THR A 205 -6.64 -5.97 4.39
CA THR A 205 -6.22 -5.45 3.08
C THR A 205 -6.86 -6.27 1.95
N GLN A 206 -6.83 -7.60 2.04
CA GLN A 206 -7.50 -8.47 1.06
C GLN A 206 -9.00 -8.17 0.96
N LYS A 207 -9.71 -8.15 2.09
CA LYS A 207 -11.16 -7.86 2.13
C LYS A 207 -11.47 -6.47 1.57
N ARG A 208 -10.67 -5.45 1.91
CA ARG A 208 -10.82 -4.07 1.42
C ARG A 208 -10.62 -3.97 -0.09
N LEU A 209 -9.61 -4.66 -0.62
CA LEU A 209 -9.40 -4.77 -2.06
C LEU A 209 -10.56 -5.50 -2.72
N GLU A 210 -11.02 -6.62 -2.17
CA GLU A 210 -12.14 -7.41 -2.68
C GLU A 210 -13.45 -6.63 -2.79
N VAL A 211 -13.77 -5.82 -1.78
CA VAL A 211 -14.92 -4.91 -1.81
C VAL A 211 -14.81 -3.88 -2.93
N SER A 212 -13.59 -3.46 -3.28
CA SER A 212 -13.35 -2.53 -4.39
C SER A 212 -13.71 -3.11 -5.77
N TYR A 213 -13.79 -4.44 -5.89
CA TYR A 213 -14.25 -5.16 -7.09
C TYR A 213 -15.72 -5.59 -7.03
N GLY A 214 -16.46 -5.14 -6.02
CA GLY A 214 -17.88 -5.46 -5.86
C GLY A 214 -18.18 -6.72 -5.05
N LYS A 215 -17.18 -7.34 -4.41
CA LYS A 215 -17.47 -8.37 -3.38
C LYS A 215 -18.09 -7.71 -2.15
N LYS A 216 -18.83 -8.49 -1.36
CA LYS A 216 -19.42 -8.03 -0.10
C LYS A 216 -18.73 -8.72 1.07
N HIS A 217 -18.21 -7.92 2.00
CA HIS A 217 -17.63 -8.39 3.25
C HIS A 217 -18.25 -7.60 4.40
N LEU A 218 -18.76 -8.28 5.42
CA LEU A 218 -19.36 -7.62 6.58
C LEU A 218 -18.33 -6.71 7.26
N GLY A 219 -18.72 -5.47 7.56
CA GLY A 219 -17.85 -4.47 8.20
C GLY A 219 -16.88 -3.74 7.25
N TYR A 220 -16.81 -4.15 5.98
CA TYR A 220 -15.95 -3.52 4.98
C TYR A 220 -16.79 -2.89 3.86
N ASP A 221 -16.53 -1.62 3.61
CA ASP A 221 -17.11 -0.85 2.53
C ASP A 221 -16.04 0.10 1.97
N VAL A 222 -16.16 0.47 0.69
CA VAL A 222 -15.19 1.34 0.01
C VAL A 222 -15.07 2.70 0.69
N ASP A 223 -16.20 3.25 1.16
CA ASP A 223 -16.31 4.60 1.67
C ASP A 223 -16.48 4.65 3.20
N SER A 224 -16.48 3.49 3.88
CA SER A 224 -16.65 3.43 5.33
C SER A 224 -15.43 3.96 6.10
N ALA A 225 -15.70 4.73 7.15
CA ALA A 225 -14.70 5.16 8.12
C ALA A 225 -14.38 4.08 9.18
N ARG A 226 -15.13 2.97 9.21
CA ARG A 226 -14.86 1.83 10.10
C ARG A 226 -13.74 0.98 9.53
N SER A 227 -12.86 0.50 10.40
CA SER A 227 -11.73 -0.38 10.05
C SER A 227 -12.14 -1.82 9.79
N GLY A 228 -13.30 -2.23 10.33
CA GLY A 228 -13.70 -3.63 10.44
C GLY A 228 -13.12 -4.35 11.67
N TRP A 229 -12.47 -3.61 12.58
CA TRP A 229 -11.92 -4.10 13.85
C TRP A 229 -12.57 -3.38 15.02
N ASP A 230 -13.77 -3.81 15.40
CA ASP A 230 -14.32 -3.45 16.72
C ASP A 230 -13.76 -4.38 17.80
N LYS A 231 -14.03 -4.03 19.06
CA LYS A 231 -13.51 -4.75 20.22
C LYS A 231 -13.91 -6.23 20.19
N GLU A 232 -15.16 -6.54 19.87
CA GLU A 232 -15.68 -7.91 19.86
C GLU A 232 -14.97 -8.75 18.78
N ILE A 233 -14.81 -8.19 17.57
CA ILE A 233 -14.09 -8.85 16.47
C ILE A 233 -12.62 -9.05 16.80
N ILE A 234 -11.98 -8.12 17.51
CA ILE A 234 -10.57 -8.26 17.92
C ILE A 234 -10.43 -9.35 18.98
N GLU A 235 -11.31 -9.39 19.99
CA GLU A 235 -11.30 -10.41 21.04
C GLU A 235 -11.52 -11.80 20.43
N GLU A 236 -12.53 -11.98 19.58
CA GLU A 236 -12.79 -13.24 18.88
C GLU A 236 -11.61 -13.67 18.01
N ALA A 237 -11.03 -12.74 17.24
CA ALA A 237 -9.86 -13.04 16.40
C ALA A 237 -8.63 -13.40 17.24
N THR A 238 -8.45 -12.77 18.40
CA THR A 238 -7.33 -13.03 19.32
C THR A 238 -7.46 -14.42 19.94
N ASP A 239 -8.66 -14.77 20.40
CA ASP A 239 -8.95 -16.09 20.99
C ASP A 239 -8.76 -17.20 19.96
N SER A 240 -9.32 -17.02 18.76
CA SER A 240 -9.11 -17.97 17.65
C SER A 240 -7.64 -18.09 17.25
N TRP A 241 -6.91 -16.98 17.20
CA TRP A 241 -5.48 -17.01 16.89
C TRP A 241 -4.66 -17.74 17.96
N ASN A 242 -4.97 -17.55 19.24
CA ASN A 242 -4.30 -18.26 20.32
C ASN A 242 -4.55 -19.77 20.23
N GLU A 243 -5.78 -20.20 19.90
CA GLU A 243 -6.10 -21.62 19.65
C GLU A 243 -5.31 -22.16 18.45
N VAL A 244 -5.25 -21.42 17.34
CA VAL A 244 -4.49 -21.81 16.14
C VAL A 244 -2.99 -21.88 16.41
N VAL A 245 -2.40 -20.91 17.11
CA VAL A 245 -0.98 -20.95 17.48
C VAL A 245 -0.68 -22.09 18.42
N LEU A 246 -1.56 -22.39 19.38
CA LEU A 246 -1.44 -23.56 20.27
C LEU A 246 -1.52 -24.88 19.48
N MET A 247 -2.36 -24.95 18.45
CA MET A 247 -2.39 -26.09 17.53
C MET A 247 -1.16 -26.13 16.60
N ASP A 248 -0.66 -24.98 16.16
CA ASP A 248 0.49 -24.86 15.25
C ASP A 248 1.81 -25.23 15.93
N THR A 249 1.95 -24.96 17.23
CA THR A 249 3.04 -25.49 18.06
C THR A 249 3.01 -27.02 18.17
N ASN A 250 1.85 -27.66 18.01
CA ASN A 250 1.73 -29.11 17.94
C ASN A 250 1.97 -29.67 16.52
N THR A 251 1.85 -28.86 15.47
CA THR A 251 2.06 -29.27 14.06
C THR A 251 3.36 -28.76 13.43
N GLY A 252 4.23 -28.08 14.19
CA GLY A 252 5.53 -27.63 13.72
C GLY A 252 5.51 -26.39 12.82
N GLY A 253 4.48 -25.54 12.93
CA GLY A 253 4.43 -24.25 12.23
C GLY A 253 3.66 -24.24 10.90
N GLU A 254 3.17 -25.37 10.41
CA GLU A 254 2.57 -25.50 9.08
C GLU A 254 1.36 -24.58 8.82
N TRP A 255 0.58 -24.24 9.85
CA TRP A 255 -0.68 -23.50 9.69
C TRP A 255 -0.52 -21.99 9.65
N VAL A 256 0.49 -21.45 10.34
CA VAL A 256 0.74 -20.01 10.39
C VAL A 256 1.96 -19.61 9.52
N GLY A 257 2.34 -20.48 8.58
CA GLY A 257 3.36 -20.25 7.55
C GLY A 257 4.75 -20.86 7.85
N GLY A 258 4.99 -21.34 9.05
CA GLY A 258 6.21 -22.06 9.39
C GLY A 258 7.44 -21.16 9.49
N GLU A 259 8.54 -21.73 9.96
CA GLU A 259 9.77 -20.99 10.24
C GLU A 259 10.31 -20.25 8.99
N GLU A 260 10.13 -20.84 7.81
CA GLU A 260 10.56 -20.27 6.53
C GLU A 260 9.75 -19.01 6.13
N HIS A 261 8.42 -19.01 6.31
CA HIS A 261 7.57 -17.83 6.06
C HIS A 261 7.94 -16.66 6.97
N TRP A 262 8.18 -16.95 8.25
CA TRP A 262 8.61 -15.94 9.21
C TRP A 262 10.07 -15.50 9.04
N SER A 263 10.90 -16.31 8.38
CA SER A 263 12.30 -15.95 8.09
C SER A 263 12.42 -14.80 7.08
N GLN A 264 11.41 -14.62 6.24
CA GLN A 264 11.34 -13.52 5.26
C GLN A 264 11.11 -12.17 5.96
N PHE A 265 10.44 -12.18 7.11
CA PHE A 265 10.29 -11.01 8.00
C PHE A 265 11.46 -10.84 8.98
N ARG A 266 12.32 -11.86 9.12
CA ARG A 266 13.54 -11.81 9.95
C ARG A 266 14.75 -11.18 9.24
N LYS A 267 14.69 -11.01 7.92
CA LYS A 267 15.78 -10.47 7.08
C LYS A 267 15.47 -9.08 6.50
N LEU A 268 14.35 -8.48 6.89
CA LEU A 268 14.00 -7.07 6.66
C LEU A 268 14.56 -6.22 7.79
#